data_AF-A0A8S9MGI4-F1
#
_entry.id   AF-A0A8S9MGI4-F1
#
_cell.length_a   1.000
_cell.length_b   1.000
_cell.length_c   1.000
_cell.angle_alpha   90.00
_cell.angle_beta   90.00
_cell.angle_gamma   90.00
#
_symmetry.space_group_name_H-M   'P 1'
#
loop_
_entity.id
_entity.type
_entity.pdbx_description
1 polymer ?
#
loop_
_entity_poly.entity_id
_entity_poly.type
_entity_poly.pdbx_seq_one_letter_code
_entity_poly.pdbx_strand_id
1 'polypeptide(L)' 'MSSSGGSTWKDNMITRYYDALRQVQFDKGKIKRIAEIMNIPKSEVQRESNKLNKVAKKNKKKGV' A
#
# COMPACT_ATOMS: atom_id res chain seq x y z
N MET A 1 3.11 -15.46 -20.65
CA MET A 1 3.10 -15.48 -19.17
C MET A 1 3.00 -14.06 -18.66
N SER A 2 1.86 -13.67 -18.08
CA SER A 2 1.70 -12.32 -17.53
C SER A 2 2.43 -12.23 -16.19
N SER A 3 3.50 -11.42 -16.12
CA SER A 3 4.13 -11.05 -14.85
C SER A 3 3.10 -10.28 -14.02
N SER A 4 2.36 -11.02 -13.20
CA SER A 4 1.53 -10.49 -12.13
C SER A 4 2.45 -9.75 -11.18
N GLY A 5 2.52 -8.42 -11.33
CA GLY A 5 3.18 -7.54 -10.38
C GLY A 5 2.46 -7.55 -9.04
N GLY A 6 2.54 -8.68 -8.33
CA GLY A 6 2.06 -8.85 -6.98
C GLY A 6 2.86 -7.94 -6.05
N SER A 7 2.19 -7.42 -5.02
CA SER A 7 2.90 -6.73 -3.95
C SER A 7 3.94 -7.68 -3.36
N THR A 8 5.11 -7.15 -3.01
CA THR A 8 6.13 -7.94 -2.31
C THR A 8 5.69 -8.24 -0.87
N TRP A 9 4.78 -7.42 -0.35
CA TRP A 9 4.13 -7.64 0.93
C TRP A 9 3.19 -8.85 0.91
N LYS A 10 3.31 -9.66 1.96
CA LYS A 10 2.37 -10.71 2.31
C LYS A 10 1.03 -10.10 2.76
N ASP A 11 -0.04 -10.87 2.73
CA ASP A 11 -1.41 -10.40 3.07
C ASP A 11 -1.49 -9.73 4.44
N ASN A 12 -0.78 -10.27 5.44
CA ASN A 12 -0.72 -9.68 6.79
C ASN A 12 -0.09 -8.27 6.80
N MET A 13 0.92 -8.01 5.96
CA MET A 13 1.53 -6.68 5.83
C MET A 13 0.60 -5.72 5.10
N ILE A 14 -0.14 -6.21 4.09
CA ILE A 14 -1.15 -5.41 3.38
C ILE A 14 -2.27 -4.99 4.34
N THR A 15 -2.76 -5.90 5.18
CA THR A 15 -3.76 -5.57 6.21
C THR A 15 -3.23 -4.52 7.18
N ARG A 16 -2.02 -4.70 7.73
CA ARG A 16 -1.37 -3.72 8.61
C ARG A 16 -1.20 -2.35 7.97
N TYR A 17 -0.88 -2.31 6.67
CA TYR A 17 -0.79 -1.06 5.91
C TYR A 17 -2.14 -0.33 5.84
N TYR A 18 -3.24 -1.04 5.55
CA TYR A 18 -4.56 -0.43 5.50
C TYR A 18 -5.05 0.03 6.88
N ASP A 19 -4.74 -0.71 7.94
CA ASP A 19 -5.05 -0.29 9.31
C ASP A 19 -4.27 0.95 9.71
N ALA A 20 -2.97 1.02 9.38
CA ALA A 20 -2.17 2.23 9.57
C ALA A 20 -2.72 3.39 8.74
N LEU A 21 -3.12 3.16 7.49
CA LEU A 21 -3.69 4.17 6.59
C LEU A 21 -4.99 4.77 7.15
N ARG A 22 -5.86 3.96 7.78
CA ARG A 22 -7.07 4.42 8.46
C ARG A 22 -6.75 5.35 9.63
N GLN A 23 -5.70 5.04 10.40
CA GLN A 23 -5.28 5.86 11.54
C GLN A 23 -4.70 7.21 11.11
N VAL A 24 -4.10 7.30 9.92
CA VAL A 24 -3.42 8.51 9.42
C VAL A 24 -4.18 9.23 8.30
N GLN A 25 -5.47 8.93 8.14
CA GLN A 25 -6.29 9.33 6.99
C GLN A 25 -6.27 10.84 6.70
N PHE A 26 -6.08 11.70 7.71
CA PHE A 26 -6.10 13.16 7.55
C PHE A 26 -4.71 13.80 7.54
N ASP A 27 -3.65 12.99 7.63
CA ASP A 27 -2.29 13.49 7.76
C ASP A 27 -1.70 13.86 6.39
N LYS A 28 -0.99 14.99 6.25
CA LYS A 28 -0.25 15.30 5.00
C LYS A 28 0.98 14.39 4.84
N GLY A 29 1.45 13.78 5.94
CA GLY A 29 2.64 12.93 6.00
C GLY A 29 2.39 11.42 6.07
N LYS A 30 1.24 10.93 5.56
CA LYS A 30 0.76 9.53 5.75
C LYS A 30 1.83 8.46 5.57
N ILE A 31 2.63 8.55 4.51
CA ILE A 31 3.67 7.54 4.20
C ILE A 31 4.75 7.50 5.28
N LYS A 32 5.16 8.66 5.83
CA LYS A 32 6.13 8.70 6.93
C LYS A 32 5.54 8.07 8.18
N ARG A 33 4.31 8.44 8.53
CA ARG A 33 3.64 7.92 9.74
C ARG A 33 3.32 6.43 9.65
N ILE A 34 2.94 5.93 8.47
CA ILE A 34 2.74 4.50 8.22
C ILE A 34 4.06 3.73 8.36
N ALA A 35 5.17 4.29 7.86
CA ALA A 35 6.49 3.69 8.03
C ALA A 35 6.88 3.56 9.50
N GLU A 36 6.58 4.58 10.31
CA GLU A 36 6.76 4.55 11.77
C GLU A 36 5.87 3.47 12.43
N ILE A 37 4.57 3.39 12.09
CA ILE A 37 3.62 2.41 12.65
C ILE A 37 4.00 0.97 12.27
N MET A 38 4.41 0.76 11.03
CA MET A 38 4.76 -0.57 10.52
C MET A 38 6.20 -0.97 10.90
N ASN A 39 7.00 -0.03 11.39
CA ASN A 39 8.43 -0.18 11.68
C ASN A 39 9.24 -0.72 10.47
N ILE A 40 9.02 -0.11 9.31
CA ILE A 40 9.71 -0.46 8.04
C ILE A 40 10.16 0.80 7.30
N PRO A 41 11.09 0.71 6.33
CA PRO A 41 11.58 1.86 5.61
C PRO A 41 10.48 2.61 4.84
N LYS A 42 10.51 3.95 4.89
CA LYS A 42 9.60 4.83 4.14
C LYS A 42 9.59 4.53 2.64
N SER A 43 10.77 4.22 2.06
CA SER A 43 10.92 3.87 0.65
C SER A 43 10.15 2.60 0.28
N GLU A 44 10.10 1.63 1.19
CA GLU A 44 9.35 0.38 1.01
C GLU A 44 7.83 0.64 1.03
N VAL A 45 7.36 1.40 2.03
CA VAL A 45 5.95 1.82 2.12
C VAL A 45 5.54 2.59 0.87
N GLN A 46 6.37 3.51 0.39
CA GLN A 46 6.10 4.29 -0.82
C GLN A 46 6.00 3.39 -2.06
N ARG A 47 6.92 2.44 -2.21
CA ARG A 47 6.95 1.51 -3.36
C ARG A 47 5.71 0.62 -3.38
N GLU A 48 5.37 0.00 -2.27
CA GLU A 48 4.23 -0.91 -2.18
C GLU A 48 2.90 -0.16 -2.21
N SER A 49 2.79 1.01 -1.56
CA SER A 49 1.61 1.89 -1.69
C SER A 49 1.32 2.26 -3.14
N ASN A 50 2.35 2.62 -3.92
CA ASN A 50 2.21 2.92 -5.34
C ASN A 50 1.73 1.69 -6.14
N LYS A 51 2.24 0.48 -5.84
CA LYS A 51 1.78 -0.76 -6.47
C LYS A 51 0.32 -1.05 -6.14
N LEU A 52 -0.05 -0.98 -4.86
CA LEU A 52 -1.43 -1.22 -4.39
C LEU A 52 -2.42 -0.23 -5.03
N ASN A 53 -2.06 1.04 -5.11
CA ASN A 53 -2.88 2.06 -5.80
C ASN A 53 -3.02 1.77 -7.30
N LYS A 54 -1.98 1.28 -7.97
CA LYS A 54 -2.02 0.90 -9.38
C LYS A 54 -2.93 -0.32 -9.60
N VAL A 55 -2.86 -1.31 -8.72
CA VAL A 55 -3.75 -2.50 -8.75
C VAL A 55 -5.21 -2.08 -8.50
N ALA A 56 -5.47 -1.26 -7.48
CA ALA A 56 -6.80 -0.74 -7.19
C ALA A 56 -7.40 0.03 -8.39
N LYS A 57 -6.61 0.89 -9.04
CA LYS A 57 -7.03 1.58 -10.28
C LYS A 57 -7.28 0.62 -11.44
N LYS A 58 -6.43 -0.40 -11.61
CA LYS A 58 -6.59 -1.41 -12.67
C LYS A 58 -7.87 -2.24 -12.46
N ASN A 59 -8.19 -2.60 -11.23
CA ASN A 59 -9.42 -3.32 -10.90
C ASN A 59 -10.65 -2.44 -11.09
N LYS A 60 -10.57 -1.14 -10.76
CA LYS A 60 -11.63 -0.16 -11.06
C LYS A 60 -11.87 0.01 -12.57
N LYS A 61 -10.82 -0.10 -13.40
CA LYS A 61 -10.92 -0.05 -14.87
C LYS A 61 -11.32 -1.40 -15.50
N LYS A 62 -11.32 -2.49 -14.72
CA LYS A 62 -11.65 -3.85 -15.18
C LYS A 62 -13.02 -4.37 -14.69
N GLY A 63 -13.78 -3.62 -13.89
CA GLY A 63 -15.25 -3.68 -13.99
C GLY A 63 -15.61 -3.13 -15.38
N VAL A 64 -16.29 -3.84 -16.27
CA VAL A 64 -17.68 -4.35 -16.16
C VAL A 64 -18.62 -3.24 -15.74
#